data_AF-A0A0B4G6R4-F1
#
_entry.id   AF-A0A0B4G6R4-F1
#
_cell.length_a   1.000
_cell.length_b   1.000
_cell.length_c   1.000
_cell.angle_alpha   90.00
_cell.angle_beta   90.00
_cell.angle_gamma   90.00
#
_symmetry.space_group_name_H-M   'P 1'
#
loop_
_entity.id
_entity.type
_entity.pdbx_description
1 polymer ?
#
loop_
_entity_poly.entity_id
_entity_poly.type
_entity_poly.pdbx_seq_one_letter_code
_entity_poly.pdbx_strand_id
1 'polypeptide(L)'
;MTPQPALQSYTKQHLKRLFISGDDSDVTVVATSRQYALHHIHVCPRSPVFLKNCHFKKDHQPDTTLSPAHRNLAKCGGLLDLSPEDPHAVDCLLHFLYLDDYNPSSYSAELQARDPAQEQKGSPSHDNERTENHPLLLHARVSALAECYDIPELKQLALSKFKAATPPRWLDIEDVPGFLAVVREVYTSTRDSDVNLRAAVANIFHEHTKQLLRVREVQNMLVEHGALGRDILLQSIL
;
A
#
# COMPACT_ATOMS: atom_id res chain seq x y z
N MET A 1 -22.08 -24.62 0.09
CA MET A 1 -21.30 -25.37 1.09
C MET A 1 -20.17 -24.48 1.53
N THR A 2 -20.17 -24.01 2.77
CA THR A 2 -19.02 -23.32 3.35
C THR A 2 -17.90 -24.35 3.56
N PRO A 3 -16.65 -24.06 3.15
CA PRO A 3 -15.54 -24.99 3.36
C PRO A 3 -15.32 -25.25 4.86
N GLN A 4 -14.87 -26.45 5.19
CA GLN A 4 -14.58 -26.81 6.58
C GLN A 4 -13.42 -25.95 7.12
N PRO A 5 -13.51 -25.35 8.32
CA PRO A 5 -12.53 -24.37 8.82
C PRO A 5 -11.07 -24.85 8.83
N ALA A 6 -10.85 -26.15 9.10
CA ALA A 6 -9.51 -26.75 9.09
C ALA A 6 -8.88 -26.75 7.68
N LEU A 7 -9.69 -26.97 6.64
CA LEU A 7 -9.23 -26.96 5.24
C LEU A 7 -8.85 -25.54 4.81
N GLN A 8 -9.63 -24.53 5.21
CA GLN A 8 -9.30 -23.12 4.94
C GLN A 8 -7.97 -22.70 5.57
N SER A 9 -7.74 -23.11 6.82
CA SER A 9 -6.48 -22.85 7.53
C SER A 9 -5.27 -23.49 6.83
N TYR A 10 -5.41 -24.77 6.43
CA TYR A 10 -4.34 -25.48 5.70
C TYR A 10 -4.02 -24.81 4.36
N THR A 11 -5.03 -24.46 3.57
CA THR A 11 -4.86 -23.76 2.29
C THR A 11 -4.16 -22.42 2.48
N LYS A 12 -4.59 -21.61 3.46
CA LYS A 12 -3.96 -20.32 3.77
C LYS A 12 -2.49 -20.49 4.17
N GLN A 13 -2.16 -21.51 4.97
CA GLN A 13 -0.78 -21.78 5.35
C GLN A 13 0.07 -22.24 4.15
N HIS A 14 -0.49 -23.04 3.25
CA HIS A 14 0.21 -23.46 2.03
C HIS A 14 0.49 -22.30 1.09
N LEU A 15 -0.50 -21.42 0.85
CA LEU A 15 -0.33 -20.21 0.05
C LEU A 15 0.71 -19.27 0.66
N LYS A 16 0.73 -19.13 2.00
CA LYS A 16 1.78 -18.35 2.69
C LYS A 16 3.17 -18.94 2.41
N ARG A 17 3.33 -20.26 2.43
CA ARG A 17 4.61 -20.91 2.11
C ARG A 17 5.03 -20.66 0.66
N LEU A 18 4.12 -20.81 -0.30
CA LEU A 18 4.42 -20.56 -1.73
C LEU A 18 4.79 -19.11 -1.99
N PHE A 19 4.10 -18.17 -1.36
CA PHE A 19 4.44 -16.75 -1.45
C PHE A 19 5.86 -16.48 -0.91
N ILE A 20 6.20 -17.10 0.23
CA ILE A 20 7.51 -16.93 0.84
C ILE A 20 8.57 -17.60 -0.01
N SER A 21 8.47 -18.89 -0.33
CA SER A 21 9.54 -19.61 -1.03
C SER A 21 9.73 -19.15 -2.47
N GLY A 22 8.64 -18.84 -3.18
CA GLY A 22 8.67 -18.56 -4.60
C GLY A 22 8.98 -19.80 -5.46
N ASP A 23 8.85 -21.00 -4.90
CA ASP A 23 9.03 -22.25 -5.63
C ASP A 23 7.99 -22.35 -6.75
N ASP A 24 8.39 -22.76 -7.95
CA ASP A 24 7.54 -22.84 -9.15
C ASP A 24 6.94 -21.49 -9.61
N SER A 25 7.56 -20.37 -9.20
CA SER A 25 7.18 -19.04 -9.67
C SER A 25 7.39 -18.87 -11.18
N ASP A 26 6.42 -18.22 -11.82
CA ASP A 26 6.38 -17.94 -13.26
C ASP A 26 6.29 -16.43 -13.57
N VAL A 27 6.13 -15.58 -12.55
CA VAL A 27 6.13 -14.12 -12.67
C VAL A 27 7.10 -13.47 -11.66
N THR A 28 7.86 -12.48 -12.12
CA THR A 28 8.70 -11.64 -11.26
C THR A 28 8.03 -10.28 -11.08
N VAL A 29 7.85 -9.83 -9.84
CA VAL A 29 7.45 -8.45 -9.52
C VAL A 29 8.68 -7.70 -9.04
N VAL A 30 8.91 -6.50 -9.57
CA VAL A 30 10.02 -5.62 -9.15
C VAL A 30 9.44 -4.42 -8.43
N ALA A 31 9.95 -4.13 -7.24
CA ALA A 31 9.78 -2.86 -6.54
C ALA A 31 11.17 -2.24 -6.33
N THR A 32 11.25 -0.94 -6.03
CA THR A 32 12.49 -0.12 -6.02
C THR A 32 13.73 -0.84 -5.48
N SER A 33 13.60 -1.54 -4.35
CA SER A 33 14.68 -2.24 -3.67
C SER A 33 14.45 -3.75 -3.52
N ARG A 34 13.39 -4.31 -4.13
CA ARG A 34 12.94 -5.68 -3.86
C ARG A 34 12.46 -6.38 -5.12
N GLN A 35 12.65 -7.70 -5.15
CA GLN A 35 12.14 -8.56 -6.20
C GLN A 35 11.38 -9.71 -5.58
N TYR A 36 10.24 -10.04 -6.18
CA TYR A 36 9.34 -11.09 -5.69
C TYR A 36 9.15 -12.11 -6.79
N ALA A 37 9.46 -13.36 -6.48
CA ALA A 37 9.21 -14.50 -7.33
C ALA A 37 7.82 -15.06 -6.99
N LEU A 38 6.83 -14.82 -7.84
CA LEU A 38 5.41 -15.08 -7.57
C LEU A 38 4.78 -15.96 -8.65
N HIS A 39 3.50 -16.30 -8.46
CA HIS A 39 2.74 -17.13 -9.38
C HIS A 39 1.67 -16.30 -10.09
N HIS A 40 1.69 -16.34 -11.42
CA HIS A 40 0.75 -15.68 -12.31
C HIS A 40 -0.69 -16.03 -11.95
N ILE A 41 -0.96 -17.31 -11.66
CA ILE A 41 -2.31 -17.80 -11.31
C ILE A 41 -2.88 -17.16 -10.04
N HIS A 42 -2.02 -16.67 -9.13
CA HIS A 42 -2.46 -15.96 -7.92
C HIS A 42 -2.52 -14.46 -8.12
N VAL A 43 -1.61 -13.87 -8.91
CA VAL A 43 -1.48 -12.42 -9.05
C VAL A 43 -2.40 -11.84 -10.12
N CYS A 44 -2.35 -12.38 -11.35
CA CYS A 44 -2.99 -11.73 -12.50
C CYS A 44 -4.52 -11.80 -12.50
N PRO A 45 -5.17 -12.91 -12.12
CA PRO A 45 -6.63 -12.95 -12.05
C PRO A 45 -7.25 -11.98 -11.02
N ARG A 46 -6.44 -11.50 -10.07
CA ARG A 46 -6.90 -10.60 -9.00
C ARG A 46 -6.85 -9.12 -9.39
N SER A 47 -6.26 -8.78 -10.54
CA SER A 47 -6.15 -7.41 -11.04
C SER A 47 -6.20 -7.40 -12.57
N PRO A 48 -7.24 -6.80 -13.19
CA PRO A 48 -7.29 -6.62 -14.64
C PRO A 48 -6.08 -5.84 -15.19
N VAL A 49 -5.55 -4.92 -14.39
CA VAL A 49 -4.34 -4.14 -14.71
C VAL A 49 -3.11 -5.04 -14.73
N PHE A 50 -2.92 -5.92 -13.75
CA PHE A 50 -1.82 -6.90 -13.77
C PHE A 50 -1.96 -7.89 -14.91
N LEU A 51 -3.16 -8.40 -15.19
CA LEU A 51 -3.38 -9.29 -16.32
C LEU A 51 -2.97 -8.63 -17.65
N LYS A 52 -3.25 -7.33 -17.81
CA LYS A 52 -2.88 -6.56 -19.00
C LYS A 52 -1.38 -6.24 -19.06
N ASN A 53 -0.77 -5.94 -17.92
CA ASN A 53 0.60 -5.45 -17.82
C ASN A 53 1.62 -6.55 -17.50
N CYS A 54 1.19 -7.80 -17.29
CA CYS A 54 2.10 -8.92 -17.08
C CYS A 54 2.75 -9.31 -18.42
N HIS A 55 3.97 -8.85 -18.63
CA HIS A 55 4.70 -9.10 -19.87
C HIS A 55 5.35 -10.47 -19.83
N PHE A 56 4.74 -11.44 -20.51
CA PHE A 56 5.38 -12.72 -20.77
C PHE A 56 6.40 -12.59 -21.90
N LYS A 57 7.62 -13.08 -21.68
CA LYS A 57 8.63 -13.22 -22.73
C LYS A 57 8.05 -14.10 -23.83
N LYS A 58 7.61 -13.49 -24.93
CA LYS A 58 7.36 -14.22 -26.18
C LYS A 58 8.72 -14.58 -26.75
N ASP A 59 8.93 -15.85 -27.07
CA ASP A 59 10.14 -16.29 -27.74
C ASP A 59 10.45 -15.38 -28.94
N HIS A 60 11.66 -14.79 -28.94
CA HIS A 60 12.26 -13.97 -30.00
C HIS A 60 11.97 -12.46 -30.10
N GLN A 61 11.39 -11.79 -29.10
CA GLN A 61 11.32 -10.31 -29.15
C GLN A 61 12.08 -9.65 -27.98
N PRO A 62 13.11 -8.82 -28.24
CA PRO A 62 13.75 -8.05 -27.18
C PRO A 62 12.73 -7.08 -26.59
N ASP A 63 12.47 -7.22 -25.28
CA ASP A 63 11.52 -6.39 -24.56
C ASP A 63 12.06 -4.95 -24.46
N THR A 64 11.54 -4.08 -25.34
CA THR A 64 11.86 -2.65 -25.39
C THR A 64 11.00 -1.81 -24.46
N THR A 65 9.99 -2.39 -23.80
CA THR A 65 9.11 -1.66 -22.87
C THR A 65 9.67 -1.56 -21.45
N LEU A 66 10.63 -2.41 -21.11
CA LEU A 66 11.24 -2.46 -19.79
C LEU A 66 12.49 -1.61 -19.68
N SER A 67 12.69 -1.03 -18.49
CA SER A 67 13.94 -0.39 -18.10
C SER A 67 15.14 -1.32 -18.40
N PRO A 68 16.26 -0.79 -18.92
CA PRO A 68 17.48 -1.57 -19.17
C PRO A 68 17.95 -2.38 -17.96
N ALA A 69 17.68 -1.90 -16.75
CA ALA A 69 18.03 -2.55 -15.49
C ALA A 69 17.23 -3.84 -15.24
N HIS A 70 16.00 -3.93 -15.75
CA HIS A 70 15.06 -5.00 -15.43
C HIS A 70 15.05 -6.14 -16.47
N ARG A 71 15.70 -5.96 -17.62
CA ARG A 71 15.76 -6.96 -18.70
C ARG A 71 16.38 -8.31 -18.29
N ASN A 72 17.29 -8.31 -17.33
CA ASN A 72 17.97 -9.52 -16.83
C ASN A 72 17.29 -10.12 -15.57
N LEU A 73 16.22 -9.51 -15.04
CA LEU A 73 15.59 -9.90 -13.78
C LEU A 73 14.47 -10.92 -13.94
N ALA A 74 13.80 -10.95 -15.09
CA ALA A 74 12.82 -11.96 -15.43
C ALA A 74 13.50 -13.33 -15.63
N LYS A 75 13.82 -14.00 -14.51
CA LYS A 75 14.22 -15.42 -14.46
C LYS A 75 13.06 -16.32 -14.89
N CYS A 76 11.84 -15.90 -14.59
CA CYS A 76 10.61 -16.63 -14.86
C CYS A 76 9.73 -15.86 -15.87
N GLY A 77 8.88 -16.56 -16.61
CA GLY A 77 8.31 -16.13 -17.88
C GLY A 77 7.65 -14.74 -17.95
N GLY A 78 7.12 -14.19 -16.84
CA GLY A 78 6.46 -12.88 -16.77
C GLY A 78 7.18 -11.83 -15.91
N LEU A 79 7.01 -10.53 -16.23
CA LEU A 79 7.47 -9.41 -15.41
C LEU A 79 6.36 -8.37 -15.15
N LEU A 80 6.29 -7.89 -13.91
CA LEU A 80 5.48 -6.75 -13.47
C LEU A 80 6.38 -5.72 -12.78
N ASP A 81 6.41 -4.50 -13.29
CA ASP A 81 7.24 -3.41 -12.74
C ASP A 81 6.39 -2.50 -11.85
N LEU A 82 6.62 -2.60 -10.54
CA LEU A 82 6.04 -1.77 -9.47
C LEU A 82 7.14 -0.91 -8.80
N SER A 83 8.25 -0.66 -9.48
CA SER A 83 9.34 0.20 -9.00
C SER A 83 8.95 1.66 -8.70
N PRO A 84 7.92 2.30 -9.30
CA PRO A 84 7.53 3.63 -8.86
C PRO A 84 6.77 3.65 -7.53
N GLU A 85 6.31 2.49 -7.05
CA GLU A 85 5.44 2.39 -5.87
C GLU A 85 6.23 2.23 -4.57
N ASP A 86 5.57 2.55 -3.45
CA ASP A 86 6.12 2.33 -2.12
C ASP A 86 6.32 0.82 -1.83
N PRO A 87 7.53 0.37 -1.46
CA PRO A 87 7.81 -1.06 -1.30
C PRO A 87 7.02 -1.73 -0.17
N HIS A 88 6.66 -1.00 0.89
CA HIS A 88 5.85 -1.54 1.99
C HIS A 88 4.38 -1.69 1.60
N ALA A 89 3.86 -0.74 0.82
CA ALA A 89 2.52 -0.86 0.24
C ALA A 89 2.47 -2.00 -0.79
N VAL A 90 3.52 -2.19 -1.60
CA VAL A 90 3.66 -3.34 -2.51
C VAL A 90 3.69 -4.65 -1.72
N ASP A 91 4.44 -4.77 -0.62
CA ASP A 91 4.40 -5.97 0.24
C ASP A 91 2.97 -6.31 0.67
N CYS A 92 2.23 -5.31 1.16
CA CYS A 92 0.86 -5.48 1.64
C CYS A 92 -0.10 -5.89 0.51
N LEU A 93 0.03 -5.26 -0.66
CA LEU A 93 -0.69 -5.62 -1.86
C LEU A 93 -0.43 -7.08 -2.23
N LEU A 94 0.83 -7.48 -2.35
CA LEU A 94 1.22 -8.84 -2.77
C LEU A 94 0.78 -9.91 -1.75
N HIS A 95 0.86 -9.61 -0.45
CA HIS A 95 0.35 -10.47 0.61
C HIS A 95 -1.16 -10.70 0.46
N PHE A 96 -1.91 -9.63 0.19
CA PHE A 96 -3.36 -9.71 -0.02
C PHE A 96 -3.73 -10.62 -1.20
N LEU A 97 -2.98 -10.58 -2.31
CA LEU A 97 -3.27 -11.42 -3.48
C LEU A 97 -3.22 -12.92 -3.17
N TYR A 98 -2.44 -13.32 -2.16
CA TYR A 98 -2.30 -14.73 -1.77
C TYR A 98 -3.21 -15.12 -0.60
N LEU A 99 -3.48 -14.20 0.31
CA LEU A 99 -4.04 -14.55 1.64
C LEU A 99 -5.34 -13.80 1.97
N ASP A 100 -5.83 -12.97 1.06
CA ASP A 100 -7.00 -12.09 1.17
C ASP A 100 -6.96 -11.19 2.42
N ASP A 101 -5.76 -10.98 2.96
CA ASP A 101 -5.47 -10.13 4.09
C ASP A 101 -4.00 -9.66 4.00
N TYR A 102 -3.65 -8.61 4.71
CA TYR A 102 -2.26 -8.17 4.84
C TYR A 102 -2.01 -7.65 6.25
N ASN A 103 -0.84 -7.92 6.83
CA ASN A 103 -0.48 -7.38 8.13
C ASN A 103 0.88 -6.65 8.07
N PRO A 104 0.89 -5.32 8.29
CA PRO A 104 2.11 -4.51 8.28
C PRO A 104 3.24 -5.06 9.16
N SER A 105 2.90 -5.62 10.33
CA SER A 105 3.89 -6.09 11.30
C SER A 105 4.44 -7.48 11.00
N SER A 106 3.72 -8.30 10.25
CA SER A 106 4.14 -9.66 9.94
C SER A 106 5.27 -9.72 8.92
N TYR A 107 5.38 -8.71 8.05
CA TYR A 107 6.24 -8.78 6.87
C TYR A 107 7.60 -8.10 7.01
N SER A 108 7.67 -7.02 7.81
CA SER A 108 8.95 -6.36 8.10
C SER A 108 9.95 -7.32 8.75
N ALA A 109 9.51 -8.12 9.71
CA ALA A 109 10.35 -9.12 10.38
C ALA A 109 10.74 -10.31 9.48
N GLU A 110 9.81 -10.80 8.66
CA GLU A 110 10.00 -12.00 7.81
C GLU A 110 10.86 -11.69 6.57
N LEU A 111 10.82 -10.47 6.02
CA LEU A 111 11.65 -10.05 4.88
C LEU A 111 13.02 -9.45 5.29
N GLN A 112 13.15 -8.81 6.46
CA GLN A 112 14.45 -8.40 7.00
C GLN A 112 15.40 -9.59 7.19
N ALA A 113 14.86 -10.79 7.41
CA ALA A 113 15.64 -12.03 7.46
C ALA A 113 16.20 -12.48 6.09
N ARG A 114 15.73 -11.94 4.96
CA ARG A 114 16.16 -12.32 3.61
C ARG A 114 17.35 -11.52 3.08
N ASP A 115 17.58 -10.32 3.60
CA ASP A 115 18.68 -9.44 3.20
C ASP A 115 19.45 -8.91 4.42
N PRO A 116 20.44 -9.66 4.94
CA PRO A 116 21.30 -9.18 6.02
C PRO A 116 22.24 -8.03 5.60
N ALA A 117 22.21 -7.60 4.34
CA ALA A 117 23.13 -6.62 3.76
C ALA A 117 22.59 -5.17 3.74
N GLN A 118 21.39 -4.88 4.26
CA GLN A 118 20.92 -3.51 4.44
C GLN A 118 21.46 -2.89 5.74
N GLU A 119 22.78 -2.79 5.86
CA GLU A 119 23.39 -1.78 6.73
C GLU A 119 23.29 -0.42 6.02
N GLN A 120 22.45 0.45 6.58
CA GLN A 120 22.51 1.92 6.59
C GLN A 120 23.08 2.59 5.32
N LYS A 121 22.20 3.13 4.48
CA LYS A 121 22.56 4.25 3.61
C LYS A 121 21.82 5.52 4.00
N GLY A 122 22.58 6.42 4.62
CA GLY A 122 22.23 7.80 4.92
C GLY A 122 21.32 7.91 6.12
N SER A 123 21.80 8.47 7.23
CA SER A 123 20.94 8.87 8.34
C SER A 123 19.88 9.83 7.81
N PRO A 124 18.59 9.43 7.70
CA PRO A 124 17.56 10.41 7.47
C PRO A 124 17.49 11.26 8.75
N SER A 125 17.25 12.55 8.61
CA SER A 125 16.85 13.38 9.76
C SER A 125 15.75 12.63 10.52
N HIS A 126 15.89 12.47 11.84
CA HIS A 126 14.97 11.72 12.70
C HIS A 126 13.48 12.08 12.48
N ASP A 127 13.20 13.28 11.95
CA ASP A 127 11.86 13.76 11.62
C ASP A 127 11.28 13.16 10.33
N ASN A 128 12.10 12.86 9.32
CA ASN A 128 11.62 12.31 8.03
C ASN A 128 11.26 10.81 8.16
N GLU A 129 12.06 10.07 8.93
CA GLU A 129 11.82 8.65 9.23
C GLU A 129 10.54 8.43 10.07
N ARG A 130 10.21 9.35 10.98
CA ARG A 130 8.95 9.31 11.75
C ARG A 130 7.74 9.58 10.88
N THR A 131 7.86 10.58 10.00
CA THR A 131 6.80 10.99 9.08
C THR A 131 6.45 9.89 8.07
N GLU A 132 7.45 9.14 7.59
CA GLU A 132 7.27 8.07 6.60
C GLU A 132 6.73 6.75 7.19
N ASN A 133 6.84 6.55 8.51
CA ASN A 133 6.43 5.30 9.18
C ASN A 133 5.08 5.39 9.90
N HIS A 134 4.30 6.45 9.65
CA HIS A 134 2.99 6.60 10.28
C HIS A 134 2.04 5.44 9.87
N PRO A 135 1.39 4.74 10.81
CA PRO A 135 0.62 3.52 10.51
C PRO A 135 -0.53 3.74 9.51
N LEU A 136 -1.18 4.91 9.58
CA LEU A 136 -2.22 5.31 8.63
C LEU A 136 -1.67 5.54 7.21
N LEU A 137 -0.41 5.96 7.05
CA LEU A 137 0.18 6.29 5.76
C LEU A 137 0.29 5.05 4.89
N LEU A 138 0.71 3.92 5.47
CA LEU A 138 0.76 2.64 4.78
C LEU A 138 -0.61 2.22 4.26
N HIS A 139 -1.67 2.35 5.08
CA HIS A 139 -3.03 1.99 4.64
C HIS A 139 -3.57 2.93 3.55
N ALA A 140 -3.23 4.22 3.61
CA ALA A 140 -3.54 5.16 2.54
C ALA A 140 -2.87 4.76 1.21
N ARG A 141 -1.56 4.46 1.25
CA ARG A 141 -0.80 3.99 0.08
C ARG A 141 -1.35 2.68 -0.49
N VAL A 142 -1.63 1.69 0.36
CA VAL A 142 -2.24 0.42 -0.08
C VAL A 142 -3.60 0.65 -0.76
N SER A 143 -4.41 1.56 -0.23
CA SER A 143 -5.69 1.92 -0.87
C SER A 143 -5.48 2.61 -2.23
N ALA A 144 -4.46 3.45 -2.36
CA ALA A 144 -4.13 4.09 -3.64
C ALA A 144 -3.66 3.06 -4.67
N LEU A 145 -2.79 2.11 -4.28
CA LEU A 145 -2.40 1.00 -5.15
C LEU A 145 -3.62 0.15 -5.55
N ALA A 146 -4.51 -0.16 -4.61
CA ALA A 146 -5.71 -0.93 -4.88
C ALA A 146 -6.61 -0.25 -5.93
N GLU A 147 -6.68 1.08 -5.93
CA GLU A 147 -7.37 1.83 -6.99
C GLU A 147 -6.59 1.77 -8.32
N CYS A 148 -5.28 2.05 -8.30
CA CYS A 148 -4.44 2.06 -9.50
C CYS A 148 -4.42 0.71 -10.23
N TYR A 149 -4.46 -0.39 -9.48
CA TYR A 149 -4.43 -1.75 -10.00
C TYR A 149 -5.81 -2.41 -10.08
N ASP A 150 -6.89 -1.67 -9.81
CA ASP A 150 -8.28 -2.14 -9.90
C ASP A 150 -8.53 -3.42 -9.07
N ILE A 151 -8.35 -3.30 -7.76
CA ILE A 151 -8.52 -4.37 -6.76
C ILE A 151 -9.50 -3.89 -5.67
N PRO A 152 -10.82 -3.90 -5.94
CA PRO A 152 -11.82 -3.30 -5.05
C PRO A 152 -11.83 -3.88 -3.63
N GLU A 153 -11.59 -5.19 -3.47
CA GLU A 153 -11.59 -5.84 -2.15
C GLU A 153 -10.40 -5.38 -1.30
N LEU A 154 -9.23 -5.18 -1.92
CA LEU A 154 -8.06 -4.63 -1.21
C LEU A 154 -8.33 -3.19 -0.79
N LYS A 155 -8.96 -2.39 -1.65
CA LYS A 155 -9.32 -1.00 -1.34
C LYS A 155 -10.24 -0.93 -0.11
N GLN A 156 -11.26 -1.78 -0.07
CA GLN A 156 -12.18 -1.89 1.07
C GLN A 156 -11.45 -2.34 2.35
N LEU A 157 -10.58 -3.34 2.24
CA LEU A 157 -9.79 -3.82 3.37
C LEU A 157 -8.85 -2.71 3.89
N ALA A 158 -8.18 -1.98 3.00
CA ALA A 158 -7.27 -0.90 3.36
C ALA A 158 -8.00 0.24 4.08
N LEU A 159 -9.18 0.63 3.60
CA LEU A 159 -10.03 1.59 4.28
C LEU A 159 -10.46 1.10 5.67
N SER A 160 -10.84 -0.19 5.79
CA SER A 160 -11.22 -0.78 7.08
C SER A 160 -10.06 -0.73 8.08
N LYS A 161 -8.85 -1.10 7.65
CA LYS A 161 -7.65 -1.04 8.50
C LYS A 161 -7.21 0.39 8.81
N PHE A 162 -7.36 1.32 7.86
CA PHE A 162 -7.13 2.74 8.09
C PHE A 162 -8.03 3.27 9.22
N LYS A 163 -9.33 2.99 9.15
CA LYS A 163 -10.28 3.39 10.21
C LYS A 163 -9.96 2.73 11.55
N ALA A 164 -9.59 1.45 11.55
CA ALA A 164 -9.23 0.73 12.77
C ALA A 164 -7.92 1.23 13.41
N ALA A 165 -6.96 1.70 12.60
CA ALA A 165 -5.71 2.29 13.06
C ALA A 165 -5.83 3.78 13.42
N THR A 166 -6.99 4.40 13.17
CA THR A 166 -7.24 5.80 13.54
C THR A 166 -7.50 5.87 15.03
N PRO A 167 -6.72 6.63 15.82
CA PRO A 167 -6.95 6.73 17.25
C PRO A 167 -8.32 7.40 17.53
N PRO A 168 -9.05 6.94 18.56
CA PRO A 168 -10.39 7.45 18.89
C PRO A 168 -10.37 8.90 19.39
N ARG A 169 -9.19 9.43 19.74
CA ARG A 169 -9.01 10.84 20.09
C ARG A 169 -7.81 11.37 19.36
N TRP A 170 -8.01 12.44 18.58
CA TRP A 170 -6.93 13.21 17.97
C TRP A 170 -5.82 13.63 18.93
N LEU A 171 -6.17 13.92 20.20
CA LEU A 171 -5.19 14.34 21.20
C LEU A 171 -4.14 13.27 21.54
N ASP A 172 -4.37 12.02 21.15
CA ASP A 172 -3.43 10.91 21.31
C ASP A 172 -2.46 10.80 20.12
N ILE A 173 -2.63 11.62 19.07
CA ILE A 173 -1.67 11.73 17.96
C ILE A 173 -0.50 12.58 18.46
N GLU A 174 0.51 11.89 18.99
CA GLU A 174 1.79 12.49 19.39
C GLU A 174 2.56 13.07 18.17
N ASP A 175 2.24 12.61 16.96
CA ASP A 175 2.93 12.93 15.72
C ASP A 175 2.04 13.66 14.70
N VAL A 176 1.82 14.97 14.94
CA VAL A 176 1.08 15.84 14.01
C VAL A 176 1.76 15.91 12.62
N PRO A 177 3.10 16.06 12.49
CA PRO A 177 3.76 16.02 11.19
C PRO A 177 3.48 14.73 10.41
N GLY A 178 3.57 13.56 11.07
CA GLY A 178 3.24 12.26 10.46
C GLY A 178 1.80 12.20 9.98
N PHE A 179 0.83 12.64 10.79
CA PHE A 179 -0.56 12.69 10.34
C PHE A 179 -0.75 13.63 9.15
N LEU A 180 -0.12 14.81 9.15
CA LEU A 180 -0.22 15.75 8.02
C LEU A 180 0.37 15.16 6.73
N ALA A 181 1.38 14.29 6.82
CA ALA A 181 1.84 13.52 5.67
C ALA A 181 0.79 12.51 5.17
N VAL A 182 0.04 11.85 6.06
CA VAL A 182 -1.11 11.00 5.69
C VAL A 182 -2.17 11.80 4.94
N VAL A 183 -2.51 12.98 5.43
CA VAL A 183 -3.49 13.87 4.78
C VAL A 183 -3.01 14.24 3.38
N ARG A 184 -1.75 14.66 3.27
CA ARG A 184 -1.15 15.02 1.98
C ARG A 184 -1.17 13.85 1.01
N GLU A 185 -0.74 12.67 1.45
CA GLU A 185 -0.80 11.43 0.67
C GLU A 185 -2.22 11.20 0.16
N VAL A 186 -3.22 11.12 1.05
CA VAL A 186 -4.63 10.88 0.68
C VAL A 186 -5.11 11.88 -0.37
N TYR A 187 -4.90 13.18 -0.18
CA TYR A 187 -5.42 14.19 -1.12
C TYR A 187 -4.63 14.30 -2.44
N THR A 188 -3.40 13.75 -2.50
CA THR A 188 -2.58 13.74 -3.73
C THR A 188 -2.69 12.45 -4.54
N SER A 189 -2.89 11.29 -3.88
CA SER A 189 -2.95 9.98 -4.55
C SER A 189 -4.37 9.48 -4.81
N THR A 190 -5.39 10.09 -4.22
CA THR A 190 -6.80 9.77 -4.51
C THR A 190 -7.41 10.74 -5.52
N ARG A 191 -8.28 10.22 -6.39
CA ARG A 191 -9.09 11.05 -7.31
C ARG A 191 -10.24 11.69 -6.54
N ASP A 192 -10.81 12.78 -7.06
CA ASP A 192 -11.96 13.44 -6.42
C ASP A 192 -13.20 12.54 -6.26
N SER A 193 -13.32 11.49 -7.09
CA SER A 193 -14.37 10.47 -6.99
C SER A 193 -14.14 9.46 -5.87
N ASP A 194 -12.92 9.37 -5.32
CA ASP A 194 -12.59 8.46 -4.23
C ASP A 194 -12.86 9.12 -2.88
N VAL A 195 -14.15 9.14 -2.53
CA VAL A 195 -14.65 9.86 -1.36
C VAL A 195 -14.31 9.14 -0.06
N ASN A 196 -14.00 7.84 -0.07
CA ASN A 196 -14.00 7.04 1.15
C ASN A 196 -12.86 7.39 2.12
N LEU A 197 -11.62 7.45 1.62
CA LEU A 197 -10.47 7.85 2.45
C LEU A 197 -10.51 9.34 2.79
N ARG A 198 -10.89 10.18 1.81
CA ARG A 198 -11.04 11.62 2.04
C ARG A 198 -12.09 11.93 3.10
N ALA A 199 -13.21 11.21 3.09
CA ALA A 199 -14.25 11.30 4.11
C ALA A 199 -13.77 10.82 5.48
N ALA A 200 -12.99 9.73 5.54
CA ALA A 200 -12.40 9.27 6.81
C ALA A 200 -11.46 10.34 7.40
N VAL A 201 -10.59 10.94 6.58
CA VAL A 201 -9.73 12.05 7.00
C VAL A 201 -10.56 13.28 7.40
N ALA A 202 -11.52 13.70 6.58
CA ALA A 202 -12.37 14.85 6.86
C ALA A 202 -13.17 14.68 8.17
N ASN A 203 -13.63 13.47 8.48
CA ASN A 203 -14.31 13.17 9.74
C ASN A 203 -13.38 13.37 10.95
N ILE A 204 -12.12 12.93 10.86
CA ILE A 204 -11.11 13.17 11.92
C ILE A 204 -10.94 14.68 12.16
N PHE A 205 -10.86 15.47 11.09
CA PHE A 205 -10.78 16.92 11.20
C PHE A 205 -12.03 17.53 11.79
N HIS A 206 -13.22 17.08 11.37
CA HIS A 206 -14.50 17.57 11.85
C HIS A 206 -14.64 17.38 13.37
N GLU A 207 -14.34 16.18 13.88
CA GLU A 207 -14.43 15.85 15.31
C GLU A 207 -13.47 16.68 16.18
N HIS A 208 -12.40 17.24 15.59
CA HIS A 208 -11.31 17.89 16.31
C HIS A 208 -10.95 19.29 15.78
N THR A 209 -11.87 19.93 15.04
CA THR A 209 -11.61 21.16 14.29
C THR A 209 -11.05 22.28 15.17
N LYS A 210 -11.57 22.47 16.39
CA LYS A 210 -11.13 23.56 17.29
C LYS A 210 -9.68 23.43 17.74
N GLN A 211 -9.22 22.20 17.98
CA GLN A 211 -7.85 21.90 18.41
C GLN A 211 -6.90 21.98 17.22
N LEU A 212 -7.29 21.36 16.11
CA LEU A 212 -6.55 21.29 14.86
C LEU A 212 -6.27 22.68 14.27
N LEU A 213 -7.27 23.56 14.24
CA LEU A 213 -7.11 24.93 13.72
C LEU A 213 -6.20 25.81 14.59
N ARG A 214 -5.79 25.40 15.79
CA ARG A 214 -4.77 26.11 16.57
C ARG A 214 -3.35 25.77 16.14
N VAL A 215 -3.16 24.71 15.38
CA VAL A 215 -1.87 24.25 14.89
C VAL A 215 -1.57 24.93 13.55
N ARG A 216 -0.43 25.61 13.44
CA ARG A 216 -0.08 26.40 12.25
C ARG A 216 0.10 25.51 11.01
N GLU A 217 0.67 24.34 11.20
CA GLU A 217 0.93 23.34 10.16
C GLU A 217 -0.39 22.83 9.55
N VAL A 218 -1.43 22.69 10.37
CA VAL A 218 -2.79 22.35 9.91
C VAL A 218 -3.40 23.48 9.10
N GLN A 219 -3.25 24.74 9.54
CA GLN A 219 -3.73 25.90 8.78
C GLN A 219 -3.07 25.96 7.39
N ASN A 220 -1.75 25.75 7.33
CA ASN A 220 -1.02 25.69 6.06
C ASN A 220 -1.54 24.55 5.18
N MET A 221 -1.80 23.37 5.73
CA MET A 221 -2.37 22.23 4.99
C MET A 221 -3.72 22.57 4.35
N LEU A 222 -4.60 23.29 5.07
CA LEU A 222 -5.90 23.71 4.55
C LEU A 222 -5.79 24.73 3.41
N VAL A 223 -4.75 25.59 3.44
CA VAL A 223 -4.45 26.53 2.36
C VAL A 223 -3.89 25.81 1.14
N GLU A 224 -2.96 24.87 1.34
CA GLU A 224 -2.35 24.09 0.26
C GLU A 224 -3.36 23.15 -0.42
N HIS A 225 -4.27 22.55 0.35
CA HIS A 225 -5.24 21.57 -0.13
C HIS A 225 -6.66 22.04 0.15
N GLY A 226 -7.15 23.01 -0.62
CA GLY A 226 -8.50 23.56 -0.44
C GLY A 226 -9.65 22.52 -0.50
N ALA A 227 -9.42 21.38 -1.18
CA ALA A 227 -10.35 20.25 -1.20
C ALA A 227 -10.59 19.66 0.20
N LEU A 228 -9.56 19.63 1.07
CA LEU A 228 -9.70 19.19 2.46
C LEU A 228 -10.67 20.10 3.22
N GLY A 229 -10.52 21.42 3.09
CA GLY A 229 -11.42 22.38 3.73
C GLY A 229 -12.87 22.21 3.28
N ARG A 230 -13.09 22.01 1.97
CA ARG A 230 -14.42 21.71 1.43
C ARG A 230 -15.00 20.42 2.04
N ASP A 231 -14.23 19.34 2.07
CA ASP A 231 -14.70 18.05 2.54
C ASP A 231 -15.01 18.06 4.05
N ILE A 232 -14.24 18.81 4.86
CA ILE A 232 -14.54 19.06 6.28
C ILE A 232 -15.87 19.80 6.46
N LEU A 233 -16.12 20.83 5.64
CA LEU A 233 -17.38 21.59 5.70
C LEU A 233 -18.57 20.71 5.30
N LEU A 234 -18.42 19.87 4.29
CA LEU A 234 -19.47 18.93 3.87
C LEU A 234 -19.80 17.92 4.98
N GLN A 235 -18.80 17.43 5.73
CA GLN A 235 -19.04 16.56 6.89
C GLN A 235 -19.80 17.28 8.02
N SER A 236 -19.70 18.60 8.11
CA SER A 236 -20.36 19.39 9.15
C SER A 236 -21.86 19.62 8.91
N ILE A 237 -22.38 19.16 7.76
CA ILE A 237 -23.78 19.34 7.33
C ILE A 237 -24.56 18.01 7.44
N LEU A 238 -23.87 16.88 7.66
CA LEU A 238 -24.42 15.54 7.86
C LEU A 238 -24.69 15.28 9.34
#